data_AF-A0A849Q003-F1
#
_entry.id   AF-A0A849Q003-F1
#
_cell.length_a   1.000
_cell.length_b   1.000
_cell.length_c   1.000
_cell.angle_alpha   90.00
_cell.angle_beta   90.00
_cell.angle_gamma   90.00
#
_symmetry.space_group_name_H-M   'P 1'
#
loop_
_entity.id
_entity.type
_entity.pdbx_description
1 polymer ?
#
loop_
_entity_poly.entity_id
_entity_poly.type
_entity_poly.pdbx_seq_one_letter_code
_entity_poly.pdbx_strand_id
1 'polypeptide(L)'
;MFNFTSLSTIQYLAIIGNLLLPIILVTISMPYFIKKFTESGVLGRDYYKKGVVKIPESGGIVILLITLLSISFTSLFFKYSTTNYVVLIVICLFGIFGILDDMIDIGRVSKLFLMYYCSYPLIQYATSTALVLPSVGHIELG
;
A
#
# COMPACT_ATOMS: atom_id res chain seq x y z
N MET A 1 34.20 -3.06 13.32
CA MET A 1 34.08 -3.86 12.09
C MET A 1 32.70 -4.52 12.12
N PHE A 2 31.76 -4.10 11.28
CA PHE A 2 30.40 -4.66 11.28
C PHE A 2 30.48 -6.15 10.93
N ASN A 3 29.97 -7.01 11.82
CA ASN A 3 30.04 -8.46 11.64
C ASN A 3 28.82 -8.91 10.83
N PHE A 4 28.94 -8.85 9.49
CA PHE A 4 27.86 -9.11 8.52
C PHE A 4 27.29 -10.54 8.56
N THR A 5 27.89 -11.44 9.35
CA THR A 5 27.47 -12.83 9.49
C THR A 5 26.51 -13.06 10.67
N SER A 6 26.28 -12.06 11.51
CA SER A 6 25.33 -12.22 12.63
C SER A 6 23.88 -12.21 12.13
N LEU A 7 23.04 -13.09 12.69
CA LEU A 7 21.63 -13.22 12.30
C LEU A 7 20.87 -11.89 12.40
N SER A 8 21.19 -11.07 13.39
CA SER A 8 20.61 -9.74 13.58
C SER A 8 21.03 -8.77 12.47
N THR A 9 22.30 -8.76 12.04
CA THR A 9 22.73 -7.90 10.92
C THR A 9 22.03 -8.22 9.61
N ILE A 10 21.74 -9.50 9.35
CA ILE A 10 21.01 -9.94 8.15
C ILE A 10 19.56 -9.45 8.20
N GLN A 11 18.91 -9.54 9.37
CA GLN A 11 17.54 -9.04 9.55
C GLN A 11 17.44 -7.52 9.36
N TYR A 12 18.36 -6.74 9.94
CA TYR A 12 18.39 -5.29 9.75
C TYR A 12 18.62 -4.91 8.28
N LEU A 13 19.55 -5.58 7.60
CA LEU A 13 19.81 -5.35 6.18
C LEU A 13 18.56 -5.62 5.34
N ALA A 14 17.82 -6.67 5.65
CA ALA A 14 16.60 -7.01 4.92
C ALA A 14 15.44 -6.04 5.18
N ILE A 15 15.26 -5.55 6.40
CA ILE A 15 14.25 -4.51 6.70
C ILE A 15 14.57 -3.23 5.92
N ILE A 16 15.83 -2.80 5.95
CA ILE A 16 16.30 -1.63 5.19
C ILE A 16 16.10 -1.86 3.68
N GLY A 17 16.45 -3.05 3.19
CA GLY A 17 16.25 -3.44 1.80
C GLY A 17 14.79 -3.38 1.37
N ASN A 18 13.87 -3.88 2.20
CA ASN A 18 12.42 -3.84 1.93
C ASN A 18 11.85 -2.43 1.88
N LEU A 19 12.47 -1.46 2.57
CA LEU A 19 12.04 -0.07 2.50
C LEU A 19 12.63 0.65 1.28
N LEU A 20 13.94 0.49 1.05
CA LEU A 20 14.63 1.22 -0.02
C LEU A 20 14.31 0.70 -1.42
N LEU A 21 14.16 -0.61 -1.58
CA LEU A 21 13.89 -1.24 -2.88
C LEU A 21 12.64 -0.68 -3.58
N PRO A 22 11.44 -0.63 -2.95
CA PRO A 22 10.26 -0.07 -3.61
C PRO A 22 10.41 1.43 -3.89
N ILE A 23 11.07 2.20 -3.02
CA ILE A 23 11.31 3.65 -3.23
C ILE A 23 12.17 3.88 -4.48
N ILE A 24 13.27 3.13 -4.61
CA ILE A 24 14.18 3.23 -5.75
C ILE A 24 13.46 2.81 -7.03
N LEU A 25 12.74 1.69 -7.00
CA LEU A 25 11.99 1.21 -8.16
C LEU A 25 10.91 2.22 -8.60
N VAL A 26 10.13 2.79 -7.67
CA VAL A 26 9.15 3.82 -8.00
C VAL A 26 9.83 5.02 -8.64
N THR A 27 10.92 5.51 -8.06
CA THR A 27 11.62 6.70 -8.58
C THR A 27 12.13 6.50 -10.00
N ILE A 28 12.64 5.30 -10.32
CA ILE A 28 13.16 4.97 -11.65
C ILE A 28 12.02 4.71 -12.65
N SER A 29 10.98 4.00 -12.23
CA SER A 29 9.88 3.60 -13.12
C SER A 29 8.88 4.73 -13.39
N MET A 30 8.64 5.61 -12.42
CA MET A 30 7.66 6.70 -12.54
C MET A 30 7.85 7.60 -13.78
N PRO A 31 9.05 8.10 -14.15
CA PRO A 31 9.21 8.92 -15.35
C PRO A 31 8.84 8.18 -16.64
N TYR A 32 9.03 6.85 -16.69
CA TYR A 32 8.60 6.04 -17.82
C TYR A 32 7.07 5.98 -17.91
N PHE A 33 6.39 5.70 -16.79
CA PHE A 33 4.93 5.64 -16.74
C PHE A 33 4.26 6.99 -16.98
N ILE A 34 4.84 8.10 -16.51
CA ILE A 34 4.36 9.46 -16.80
C ILE A 34 4.29 9.70 -18.31
N LYS A 35 5.32 9.33 -19.07
CA LYS A 35 5.32 9.43 -20.54
C LYS A 35 4.22 8.56 -21.13
N LYS A 36 4.10 7.32 -20.65
CA LYS A 36 3.11 6.37 -21.17
C LYS A 36 1.67 6.82 -20.92
N PHE A 37 1.36 7.33 -19.73
CA PHE A 37 0.03 7.85 -19.41
C PHE A 37 -0.31 9.09 -20.25
N THR A 38 0.68 9.96 -20.46
CA THR A 38 0.54 11.12 -21.35
C THR A 38 0.22 10.70 -22.79
N GLU A 39 0.93 9.69 -23.33
CA GLU A 39 0.67 9.14 -24.67
C GLU A 39 -0.71 8.47 -24.78
N SER A 40 -1.16 7.80 -23.72
CA SER A 40 -2.48 7.14 -23.69
C SER A 40 -3.66 8.11 -23.50
N GLY A 41 -3.40 9.39 -23.27
CA GLY A 41 -4.43 10.40 -23.05
C GLY A 41 -5.11 10.36 -21.69
N VAL A 42 -4.59 9.56 -20.74
CA VAL A 42 -5.05 9.51 -19.33
C VAL A 42 -4.55 10.77 -18.62
N LEU A 43 -5.24 11.88 -18.88
CA LEU A 43 -4.84 13.22 -18.52
C LEU A 43 -5.95 13.95 -17.76
N GLY A 44 -5.64 14.36 -16.54
CA GLY A 44 -6.47 15.19 -15.69
C GLY A 44 -6.19 16.67 -15.82
N ARG A 45 -7.21 17.51 -15.64
CA ARG A 45 -7.02 18.96 -15.56
C ARG A 45 -6.55 19.35 -14.16
N ASP A 46 -5.44 20.06 -14.09
CA ASP A 46 -4.99 20.69 -12.85
C ASP A 46 -5.79 21.99 -12.62
N TYR A 47 -6.74 21.95 -11.68
CA TYR A 47 -7.63 23.07 -11.36
C TYR A 47 -6.93 24.22 -10.60
N TYR A 48 -5.73 23.98 -10.07
CA TYR A 48 -5.00 24.97 -9.26
C TYR A 48 -3.99 25.79 -10.08
N LYS A 49 -3.77 25.45 -11.35
CA LYS A 49 -2.89 26.20 -12.26
C LYS A 49 -3.69 27.08 -13.23
N LYS A 50 -3.19 28.28 -13.48
CA LYS A 50 -3.80 29.18 -14.48
C LYS A 50 -3.70 28.56 -15.87
N GLY A 51 -4.82 28.51 -16.59
CA GLY A 51 -4.92 27.93 -17.93
C GLY A 51 -5.56 26.54 -17.95
N VAL A 52 -5.37 25.83 -19.06
CA VAL A 52 -5.80 24.42 -19.24
C VAL A 52 -4.55 23.55 -19.20
N VAL A 53 -4.01 23.35 -18.00
CA VAL A 53 -2.86 22.46 -17.78
C VAL A 53 -3.38 21.04 -17.55
N LYS A 54 -2.97 20.11 -18.40
CA LYS A 54 -3.30 18.68 -18.28
C LYS A 54 -2.09 17.91 -17.75
N ILE A 55 -2.30 17.07 -16.75
CA ILE A 55 -1.27 16.23 -16.12
C ILE A 55 -1.71 14.76 -16.15
N PRO A 56 -0.78 13.80 -16.25
CA PRO A 56 -1.13 12.39 -16.22
C PRO A 56 -1.78 12.02 -14.88
N GLU A 57 -2.93 11.33 -14.97
CA GLU A 57 -3.66 10.80 -13.81
C GLU A 57 -3.21 9.37 -13.47
N SER A 58 -3.68 8.85 -12.33
CA SER A 58 -3.51 7.44 -11.93
C SER A 58 -2.07 6.97 -11.68
N GLY A 59 -1.15 7.88 -11.34
CA GLY A 59 0.22 7.53 -10.91
C GLY A 59 0.27 6.61 -9.67
N GLY A 60 -0.81 6.59 -8.87
CA GLY A 60 -0.97 5.70 -7.73
C GLY A 60 -0.88 4.21 -8.09
N ILE A 61 -1.34 3.82 -9.29
CA ILE A 61 -1.27 2.43 -9.77
C ILE A 61 0.18 1.93 -9.81
N VAL A 62 1.12 2.78 -10.24
CA VAL A 62 2.55 2.42 -10.33
C VAL A 62 3.13 2.17 -8.95
N ILE A 63 2.83 3.04 -7.98
CA ILE A 63 3.26 2.90 -6.59
C ILE A 63 2.70 1.60 -6.00
N LEU A 64 1.43 1.33 -6.28
CA LEU A 64 0.73 0.16 -5.75
C LEU A 64 1.28 -1.15 -6.31
N LEU A 65 1.50 -1.22 -7.62
CA LEU A 65 2.08 -2.41 -8.26
C LEU A 65 3.49 -2.70 -7.75
N ILE A 66 4.32 -1.66 -7.56
CA ILE A 66 5.69 -1.83 -7.06
C ILE A 66 5.68 -2.24 -5.59
N THR A 67 4.80 -1.68 -4.77
CA THR A 67 4.66 -2.09 -3.36
C THR A 67 4.15 -3.52 -3.23
N LEU A 68 3.15 -3.93 -4.02
CA LEU A 68 2.69 -5.32 -4.09
C LEU A 68 3.80 -6.29 -4.53
N LEU A 69 4.58 -5.91 -5.53
CA LEU A 69 5.73 -6.69 -5.99
C LEU A 69 6.79 -6.83 -4.88
N SER A 70 7.08 -5.74 -4.18
CA SER A 70 8.02 -5.74 -3.05
C SER A 70 7.54 -6.66 -1.93
N ILE A 71 6.28 -6.54 -1.50
CA ILE A 71 5.68 -7.39 -0.46
C ILE A 71 5.74 -8.87 -0.87
N SER A 72 5.40 -9.17 -2.13
CA SER A 72 5.44 -10.53 -2.67
C SER A 72 6.86 -11.09 -2.62
N PHE A 73 7.86 -10.30 -3.01
CA PHE A 73 9.26 -10.69 -2.94
C PHE A 73 9.72 -10.92 -1.50
N THR A 74 9.35 -10.05 -0.56
CA THR A 74 9.69 -10.23 0.86
C THR A 74 9.11 -11.52 1.43
N SER A 75 7.89 -11.89 1.04
CA SER A 75 7.23 -13.12 1.52
C SER A 75 7.96 -14.41 1.15
N LEU A 76 8.82 -14.40 0.11
CA LEU A 76 9.65 -15.55 -0.27
C LEU A 76 10.78 -15.81 0.73
N PHE A 77 11.28 -14.76 1.41
CA PHE A 77 12.43 -14.85 2.31
C PHE A 77 12.03 -14.81 3.79
N PHE A 78 10.88 -14.23 4.11
CA PHE A 78 10.41 -14.05 5.48
C PHE A 78 9.17 -14.89 5.76
N LYS A 79 9.22 -15.72 6.80
CA LYS A 79 8.04 -16.39 7.34
C LYS A 79 7.30 -15.42 8.25
N TYR A 80 6.14 -14.95 7.79
CA TYR A 80 5.28 -14.10 8.60
C TYR A 80 4.40 -14.93 9.54
N SER A 81 3.96 -14.33 10.64
CA SER A 81 2.88 -14.87 11.45
C SER A 81 1.57 -14.85 10.65
N THR A 82 0.61 -15.69 11.03
CA THR A 82 -0.72 -15.74 10.40
C THR A 82 -1.42 -14.38 10.40
N THR A 83 -1.34 -13.64 11.51
CA THR A 83 -1.88 -12.27 11.62
C THR A 83 -1.25 -11.31 10.61
N ASN A 84 0.08 -11.37 10.45
CA ASN A 84 0.78 -10.50 9.51
C ASN A 84 0.41 -10.81 8.05
N TYR A 85 0.21 -12.09 7.70
CA TYR A 85 -0.31 -12.45 6.37
C TYR A 85 -1.71 -11.87 6.11
N VAL A 86 -2.60 -11.90 7.10
CA VAL A 86 -3.95 -11.33 6.94
C VAL A 86 -3.89 -9.82 6.76
N VAL A 87 -3.05 -9.12 7.52
CA VAL A 87 -2.81 -7.69 7.34
C VAL A 87 -2.31 -7.39 5.93
N LEU A 88 -1.34 -8.16 5.42
CA LEU A 88 -0.85 -8.00 4.05
C LEU A 88 -1.95 -8.22 3.01
N ILE A 89 -2.79 -9.25 3.17
CA ILE A 89 -3.93 -9.50 2.28
C ILE A 89 -4.89 -8.31 2.27
N VAL A 90 -5.21 -7.75 3.43
CA VAL A 90 -6.10 -6.59 3.54
C VAL A 90 -5.50 -5.37 2.84
N ILE A 91 -4.20 -5.10 3.03
CA ILE A 91 -3.49 -4.04 2.30
C ILE A 91 -3.57 -4.27 0.79
N CYS A 92 -3.36 -5.50 0.33
CA CYS A 92 -3.48 -5.85 -1.09
C CYS A 92 -4.90 -5.63 -1.63
N LEU A 93 -5.94 -6.01 -0.87
CA LEU A 93 -7.34 -5.84 -1.26
C LEU A 93 -7.71 -4.36 -1.41
N PHE A 94 -7.34 -3.52 -0.43
CA PHE A 94 -7.56 -2.07 -0.52
C PHE A 94 -6.76 -1.45 -1.68
N GLY A 95 -5.57 -1.97 -1.95
CA GLY A 95 -4.79 -1.48 -3.07
C GLY A 95 -5.38 -1.82 -4.43
N ILE A 96 -5.81 -3.07 -4.63
CA ILE A 96 -6.53 -3.48 -5.85
C ILE A 96 -7.82 -2.68 -6.00
N PHE A 97 -8.55 -2.44 -4.91
CA PHE A 97 -9.72 -1.58 -4.93
C PHE A 97 -9.40 -0.15 -5.39
N GLY A 98 -8.30 0.44 -4.93
CA GLY A 98 -7.85 1.75 -5.40
C GLY A 98 -7.59 1.78 -6.90
N ILE A 99 -6.96 0.73 -7.45
CA ILE A 99 -6.77 0.60 -8.92
C ILE A 99 -8.12 0.48 -9.63
N LEU A 100 -9.03 -0.33 -9.12
CA LEU A 100 -10.38 -0.50 -9.68
C LEU A 100 -11.17 0.82 -9.67
N ASP A 101 -11.05 1.61 -8.60
CA ASP A 101 -11.72 2.90 -8.46
C ASP A 101 -11.18 3.97 -9.43
N ASP A 102 -9.87 3.93 -9.70
CA ASP A 102 -9.24 4.78 -10.71
C ASP A 102 -9.64 4.37 -12.15
N MET A 103 -9.89 3.07 -12.38
CA MET A 103 -10.21 2.55 -13.72
C MET A 103 -11.72 2.57 -14.04
N ILE A 104 -12.57 2.39 -13.03
CA ILE A 104 -14.02 2.22 -13.19
C ILE A 104 -14.72 3.10 -12.17
N ASP A 105 -15.66 3.94 -12.62
CA ASP A 105 -16.55 4.65 -11.71
C ASP A 105 -17.61 3.68 -11.14
N ILE A 106 -17.27 3.03 -10.05
CA ILE A 106 -18.07 1.99 -9.37
C ILE A 106 -19.30 2.59 -8.64
N GLY A 107 -19.40 3.92 -8.54
CA GLY A 107 -20.50 4.62 -7.88
C GLY A 107 -20.34 4.70 -6.36
N ARG A 108 -20.85 5.79 -5.76
CA ARG A 108 -20.55 6.16 -4.37
C ARG A 108 -20.97 5.13 -3.32
N VAL A 109 -22.13 4.51 -3.49
CA VAL A 109 -22.67 3.54 -2.52
C VAL A 109 -21.88 2.22 -2.56
N SER A 110 -21.56 1.75 -3.77
CA SER A 110 -20.76 0.55 -3.99
C SER A 110 -19.38 0.65 -3.34
N LYS A 111 -18.74 1.83 -3.37
CA LYS A 111 -17.45 2.06 -2.69
C LYS A 111 -17.52 1.76 -1.19
N LEU A 112 -18.59 2.20 -0.51
CA LEU A 112 -18.78 1.94 0.93
C LEU A 112 -18.88 0.44 1.23
N PHE A 113 -19.69 -0.27 0.44
CA PHE A 113 -19.82 -1.72 0.60
C PHE A 113 -18.50 -2.46 0.32
N LEU A 114 -17.79 -2.09 -0.75
CA LEU A 114 -16.53 -2.74 -1.09
C LEU A 114 -15.45 -2.52 -0.02
N MET A 115 -15.34 -1.30 0.50
CA MET A 115 -14.42 -1.00 1.60
C MET A 115 -14.71 -1.83 2.84
N TYR A 116 -16.00 -2.01 3.17
CA TYR A 116 -16.41 -2.89 4.27
C TYR A 116 -15.93 -4.33 4.03
N TYR A 117 -16.17 -4.90 2.85
CA TYR A 117 -15.74 -6.26 2.53
C TYR A 117 -14.22 -6.41 2.51
N CYS A 118 -13.46 -5.42 2.04
CA CYS A 118 -11.99 -5.44 2.09
C CYS A 118 -11.46 -5.52 3.54
N SER A 119 -12.17 -4.92 4.50
CA SER A 119 -11.79 -4.94 5.92
C SER A 119 -12.17 -6.22 6.67
N TYR A 120 -13.11 -7.01 6.13
CA TYR A 120 -13.69 -8.18 6.81
C TYR A 120 -12.67 -9.21 7.31
N PRO A 121 -11.60 -9.57 6.57
CA PRO A 121 -10.61 -10.54 7.04
C PRO A 121 -9.90 -10.10 8.34
N LEU A 122 -9.73 -8.79 8.53
CA LEU A 122 -9.04 -8.25 9.71
C LEU A 122 -9.86 -8.41 11.00
N ILE A 123 -11.18 -8.37 10.89
CA ILE A 123 -12.10 -8.45 12.03
C ILE A 123 -11.92 -9.76 12.80
N GLN A 124 -11.64 -10.87 12.10
CA GLN A 124 -11.45 -12.18 12.72
C GLN A 124 -10.21 -12.27 13.61
N TYR A 125 -9.27 -11.33 13.44
CA TYR A 125 -8.02 -11.24 14.22
C TYR A 125 -8.07 -10.13 15.28
N ALA A 126 -9.19 -9.42 15.41
CA ALA A 126 -9.41 -8.47 16.50
C ALA A 126 -9.74 -9.26 17.78
N THR A 127 -8.70 -9.62 18.55
CA THR A 127 -8.82 -10.47 19.74
C THR A 127 -9.15 -9.72 21.03
N SER A 128 -9.02 -8.40 21.04
CA SER A 128 -9.28 -7.57 22.22
C SER A 128 -10.12 -6.36 21.86
N THR A 129 -11.08 -6.06 22.72
CA THR A 129 -11.93 -4.87 22.67
C THR A 129 -11.45 -3.79 23.65
N ALA A 130 -10.30 -4.02 24.30
CA ALA A 130 -9.67 -3.05 25.17
C ALA A 130 -9.08 -1.89 24.35
N LEU A 131 -9.54 -0.69 24.65
CA LEU A 131 -9.01 0.55 24.11
C LEU A 131 -7.89 1.05 25.02
N VAL A 132 -6.68 1.22 24.48
CA VAL A 132 -5.55 1.79 25.23
C VAL A 132 -5.47 3.29 24.94
N LEU A 133 -5.84 4.11 25.92
CA LEU A 133 -5.71 5.56 25.81
C LEU A 133 -4.35 6.01 26.38
N PRO A 134 -3.55 6.82 25.64
CA PRO A 134 -2.20 7.22 26.05
C PRO A 134 -2.08 7.85 27.45
N SER A 135 -3.14 8.50 27.93
CA SER A 135 -3.16 9.20 29.24
C SER A 135 -4.06 8.56 30.31
N VAL A 136 -4.98 7.67 29.92
CA VAL A 136 -6.01 7.11 30.84
C VAL A 136 -5.75 5.64 31.16
N GLY A 137 -5.00 4.94 30.30
CA GLY A 137 -4.76 3.51 30.43
C GLY A 137 -5.77 2.68 29.65
N HIS A 138 -5.98 1.44 30.10
CA HIS A 138 -6.85 0.47 29.44
C HIS A 138 -8.31 0.72 29.81
N ILE A 139 -9.16 0.88 28.81
CA ILE A 139 -10.61 0.92 28.95
C ILE A 139 -11.18 -0.27 28.19
N GLU A 140 -11.76 -1.23 28.90
CA GLU A 140 -12.46 -2.34 28.27
C GLU A 140 -13.86 -1.89 27.83
N LEU A 141 -14.17 -2.07 26.55
CA LEU A 141 -15.45 -1.68 25.95
C LEU A 141 -16.44 -2.85 25.79
N GLY A 142 -16.06 -4.05 26.27
CA GLY A 142 -16.89 -5.26 26.29
C GLY A 142 -16.32 -6.40 25.46
#